data_AF-A0A4R0KNN9-F1
#
_entry.id   AF-A0A4R0KNN9-F1
#
_cell.length_a   1.000
_cell.length_b   1.000
_cell.length_c   1.000
_cell.angle_alpha   90.00
_cell.angle_beta   90.00
_cell.angle_gamma   90.00
#
_symmetry.space_group_name_H-M   'P 1'
#
loop_
_entity.id
_entity.type
_entity.pdbx_description
1 polymer ?
#
loop_
_entity_poly.entity_id
_entity_poly.type
_entity_poly.pdbx_seq_one_letter_code
_entity_poly.pdbx_strand_id
1 'polypeptide(L)'
;MPEPFDWDILHRPSAMAMVRGQLGFSWMVLSGRLAQLTDDQYFWRPSSEALTVVRRHYTGRFRSLGSGEWVAQWPDEPDHRGPRTIAWLIAHLTETFFERWEWTFGASQQGRADINLHGNARDAVAWLTHWVEAWQDAIADLDEEQVMTIGLSQATELDAGEPFGHVVLRLNRELIHHGSEIMTLQDLYAVAA
;
A
#
# COMPACT_ATOMS: atom_id res chain seq x y z
N MET A 1 -7.65 -0.40 -18.40
CA MET A 1 -8.84 -0.59 -17.54
C MET A 1 -8.48 -1.75 -16.65
N PRO A 2 -8.56 -1.62 -15.31
CA PRO A 2 -8.39 -2.79 -14.45
C PRO A 2 -9.36 -3.88 -14.91
N GLU A 3 -8.97 -5.15 -14.79
CA GLU A 3 -9.90 -6.25 -15.06
C GLU A 3 -11.17 -6.07 -14.21
N PRO A 4 -12.35 -6.42 -14.76
CA PRO A 4 -13.59 -6.32 -14.00
C PRO A 4 -13.50 -7.19 -12.73
N PHE A 5 -13.77 -6.59 -11.58
CA PHE A 5 -13.82 -7.30 -10.29
C PHE A 5 -14.82 -8.46 -10.34
N ASP A 6 -14.42 -9.65 -9.89
CA ASP A 6 -15.28 -10.83 -9.79
C ASP A 6 -16.33 -10.63 -8.68
N TRP A 7 -17.53 -10.18 -9.05
CA TRP A 7 -18.63 -9.99 -8.09
C TRP A 7 -19.16 -11.28 -7.47
N ASP A 8 -18.93 -12.44 -8.09
CA ASP A 8 -19.39 -13.71 -7.54
C ASP A 8 -18.60 -14.09 -6.28
N ILE A 9 -17.37 -13.59 -6.13
CA ILE A 9 -16.55 -13.86 -4.94
C ILE A 9 -17.22 -13.39 -3.65
N LEU A 10 -18.01 -12.32 -3.69
CA LEU A 10 -18.71 -11.76 -2.53
C LEU A 10 -19.87 -12.63 -2.03
N HIS A 11 -20.28 -13.61 -2.83
CA HIS A 11 -21.38 -14.53 -2.49
C HIS A 11 -20.88 -15.91 -2.02
N ARG A 12 -19.55 -16.16 -2.09
CA ARG A 12 -18.95 -17.43 -1.68
C ARG A 12 -18.68 -17.41 -0.16
N PRO A 13 -19.27 -18.32 0.64
CA PRO A 13 -19.14 -18.31 2.08
C PRO A 13 -17.84 -19.00 2.54
N SER A 14 -16.70 -18.39 2.22
CA SER A 14 -15.37 -18.99 2.41
C SER A 14 -14.39 -17.96 2.98
N ALA A 15 -13.40 -18.41 3.76
CA ALA A 15 -12.38 -17.51 4.33
C ALA A 15 -11.54 -16.88 3.22
N MET A 16 -11.17 -17.69 2.22
CA MET A 16 -10.48 -17.22 1.01
C MET A 16 -11.29 -16.16 0.26
N ALA A 17 -12.60 -16.39 0.10
CA ALA A 17 -13.50 -15.44 -0.54
C ALA A 17 -13.60 -14.11 0.22
N MET A 18 -13.64 -14.14 1.56
CA MET A 18 -13.68 -12.93 2.38
C MET A 18 -12.41 -12.08 2.23
N VAL A 19 -11.23 -12.71 2.35
CA VAL A 19 -9.95 -11.98 2.29
C VAL A 19 -9.70 -11.42 0.89
N ARG A 20 -9.96 -12.18 -0.18
CA ARG A 20 -9.80 -11.73 -1.56
C ARG A 20 -10.87 -10.72 -1.99
N GLY A 21 -12.12 -10.95 -1.61
CA GLY A 21 -13.25 -10.10 -1.99
C GLY A 21 -13.13 -8.68 -1.43
N GLN A 22 -12.75 -8.54 -0.16
CA GLN A 22 -12.54 -7.21 0.44
C GLN A 22 -11.37 -6.49 -0.23
N LEU A 23 -10.24 -7.18 -0.48
CA LEU A 23 -9.08 -6.58 -1.14
C LEU A 23 -9.42 -6.11 -2.55
N GLY A 24 -9.95 -7.01 -3.38
CA GLY A 24 -10.22 -6.73 -4.79
C GLY A 24 -11.26 -5.61 -4.96
N PHE A 25 -12.32 -5.60 -4.15
CA PHE A 25 -13.31 -4.52 -4.24
C PHE A 25 -12.70 -3.17 -3.82
N SER A 26 -11.96 -3.15 -2.71
CA SER A 26 -11.30 -1.93 -2.23
C SER A 26 -10.25 -1.42 -3.21
N TRP A 27 -9.51 -2.32 -3.86
CA TRP A 27 -8.55 -1.98 -4.90
C TRP A 27 -9.22 -1.45 -6.16
N MET A 28 -10.33 -2.04 -6.62
CA MET A 28 -11.11 -1.52 -7.75
C MET A 28 -11.54 -0.06 -7.50
N VAL A 29 -12.01 0.26 -6.29
CA VAL A 29 -12.39 1.63 -5.92
C VAL A 29 -11.18 2.57 -5.92
N LEU A 30 -10.09 2.20 -5.25
CA LEU A 30 -8.91 3.06 -5.13
C LEU A 30 -8.20 3.25 -6.48
N SER A 31 -7.97 2.18 -7.24
CA SER A 31 -7.30 2.23 -8.54
C SER A 31 -8.07 3.10 -9.55
N GLY A 32 -9.40 3.09 -9.51
CA GLY A 32 -10.22 3.99 -10.32
C GLY A 32 -9.98 5.48 -10.01
N ARG A 33 -9.75 5.81 -8.73
CA ARG A 33 -9.41 7.17 -8.28
C ARG A 33 -7.96 7.55 -8.61
N LEU A 34 -7.03 6.60 -8.54
CA LEU A 34 -5.62 6.81 -8.86
C LEU A 34 -5.36 6.97 -10.37
N ALA A 35 -6.22 6.40 -11.22
CA ALA A 35 -6.07 6.47 -12.68
C ALA A 35 -6.04 7.90 -13.26
N GLN A 36 -6.57 8.89 -12.52
CA GLN A 36 -6.60 10.29 -12.92
C GLN A 36 -5.66 11.18 -12.08
N LEU A 37 -4.82 10.58 -11.23
CA LEU A 37 -3.95 11.33 -10.32
C LEU A 37 -2.86 12.07 -11.10
N THR A 38 -2.78 13.39 -10.91
CA THR A 38 -1.73 14.24 -11.51
C THR A 38 -0.54 14.42 -10.57
N ASP A 39 0.59 14.86 -11.10
CA ASP A 39 1.78 15.20 -10.29
C ASP A 39 1.49 16.35 -9.29
N ASP A 40 0.66 17.31 -9.68
CA ASP A 40 0.25 18.41 -8.80
C ASP A 40 -0.55 17.90 -7.60
N GLN A 41 -1.51 16.99 -7.82
CA GLN A 41 -2.26 16.34 -6.73
C GLN A 41 -1.35 15.45 -5.88
N TYR A 42 -0.46 14.70 -6.52
CA TYR A 42 0.47 13.77 -5.87
C TYR A 42 1.35 14.49 -4.83
N PHE A 43 1.89 15.66 -5.18
CA PHE A 43 2.71 16.48 -4.29
C PHE A 43 1.96 17.57 -3.52
N TRP A 44 0.64 17.72 -3.71
CA TRP A 44 -0.12 18.73 -2.98
C TRP A 44 -0.03 18.52 -1.48
N ARG A 45 0.23 19.62 -0.76
CA ARG A 45 0.44 19.62 0.69
C ARG A 45 -0.77 20.24 1.40
N PRO A 46 -1.51 19.48 2.23
CA PRO A 46 -2.56 20.04 3.06
C PRO A 46 -2.03 20.93 4.20
N SER A 47 -0.73 20.84 4.49
CA SER A 47 -0.01 21.65 5.49
C SER A 47 1.49 21.64 5.17
N SER A 48 2.23 22.67 5.61
CA SER A 48 3.69 22.71 5.51
C SER A 48 4.38 21.56 6.25
N GLU A 49 3.74 21.05 7.31
CA GLU A 49 4.23 19.93 8.11
C GLU A 49 3.94 18.56 7.47
N ALA A 50 3.26 18.50 6.32
CA ALA A 50 2.86 17.24 5.72
C ALA A 50 4.06 16.40 5.29
N LEU A 51 4.08 15.14 5.73
CA LEU A 51 5.05 14.16 5.27
C LEU A 51 4.89 13.89 3.78
N THR A 52 6.02 13.77 3.07
CA THR A 52 6.02 13.54 1.62
C THR A 52 7.20 12.71 1.15
N VAL A 53 7.22 12.43 -0.16
CA VAL A 53 8.37 11.88 -0.88
C VAL A 53 9.26 13.03 -1.33
N VAL A 54 10.56 12.90 -1.07
CA VAL A 54 11.59 13.92 -1.32
C VAL A 54 12.79 13.29 -2.02
N ARG A 55 13.67 14.12 -2.59
CA ARG A 55 14.97 13.64 -3.06
C ARG A 55 15.80 13.13 -1.88
N ARG A 56 16.61 12.09 -2.07
CA ARG A 56 17.44 11.48 -1.00
C ARG A 56 18.33 12.47 -0.24
N HIS A 57 18.81 13.52 -0.90
CA HIS A 57 19.66 14.54 -0.29
C HIS A 57 18.88 15.68 0.40
N TYR A 58 17.54 15.58 0.46
CA TYR A 58 16.72 16.52 1.20
C TYR A 58 17.07 16.47 2.69
N THR A 59 17.33 17.64 3.29
CA THR A 59 17.58 17.76 4.72
C THR A 59 16.29 18.03 5.46
N GLY A 60 15.90 17.13 6.36
CA GLY A 60 14.69 17.26 7.18
C GLY A 60 14.84 16.56 8.53
N ARG A 61 13.85 16.74 9.42
CA ARG A 61 13.85 16.13 10.76
C ARG A 61 13.57 14.63 10.77
N PHE A 62 12.97 14.12 9.70
CA PHE A 62 12.53 12.72 9.59
C PHE A 62 13.58 11.89 8.87
N ARG A 63 13.73 10.63 9.30
CA ARG A 63 14.57 9.68 8.57
C ARG A 63 14.01 9.42 7.18
N SER A 64 14.86 8.91 6.28
CA SER A 64 14.47 8.55 4.92
C SER A 64 14.17 7.05 4.85
N LEU A 65 13.09 6.68 4.16
CA LEU A 65 12.78 5.30 3.79
C LEU A 65 12.83 5.13 2.27
N GLY A 66 13.37 4.00 1.82
CA GLY A 66 13.50 3.61 0.41
C GLY A 66 14.90 3.77 -0.16
N SER A 67 15.08 3.19 -1.34
CA SER A 67 16.30 3.15 -2.14
C SER A 67 16.22 4.14 -3.33
N GLY A 68 17.31 4.31 -4.07
CA GLY A 68 17.32 5.18 -5.26
C GLY A 68 17.26 6.69 -4.96
N GLU A 69 16.82 7.48 -5.94
CA GLU A 69 16.88 8.95 -5.87
C GLU A 69 15.79 9.58 -4.99
N TRP A 70 14.64 8.92 -4.87
CA TRP A 70 13.49 9.40 -4.10
C TRP A 70 13.29 8.56 -2.84
N VAL A 71 12.96 9.23 -1.75
CA VAL A 71 12.75 8.62 -0.43
C VAL A 71 11.53 9.22 0.24
N ALA A 72 10.83 8.45 1.06
CA ALA A 72 9.75 8.95 1.89
C ALA A 72 10.30 9.52 3.20
N GLN A 73 9.80 10.68 3.63
CA GLN A 73 10.04 11.20 4.98
C GLN A 73 9.31 10.30 5.98
N TRP A 74 10.05 9.55 6.79
CA TRP A 74 9.46 8.55 7.67
C TRP A 74 9.60 8.95 9.14
N PRO A 75 8.50 8.99 9.91
CA PRO A 75 8.57 9.28 11.33
C PRO A 75 9.14 8.09 12.11
N ASP A 76 9.82 8.37 13.22
CA ASP A 76 10.32 7.33 14.13
C ASP A 76 9.22 6.82 15.07
N GLU A 77 8.22 7.67 15.34
CA GLU A 77 7.05 7.35 16.13
C GLU A 77 6.06 6.51 15.28
N PRO A 78 5.70 5.28 15.72
CA PRO A 78 4.74 4.43 14.99
C PRO A 78 3.36 5.07 14.80
N ASP A 79 2.92 5.87 15.77
CA ASP A 79 1.59 6.51 15.79
C ASP A 79 1.65 8.00 15.41
N HIS A 80 2.58 8.40 14.53
CA HIS A 80 2.71 9.79 14.14
C HIS A 80 1.40 10.35 13.57
N ARG A 81 0.82 11.35 14.26
CA ARG A 81 -0.49 11.95 13.93
C ARG A 81 -0.43 13.14 12.97
N GLY A 82 0.64 13.23 12.17
CA GLY A 82 0.88 14.34 11.25
C GLY A 82 0.13 14.21 9.91
N PRO A 83 -0.12 15.34 9.22
CA PRO A 83 -0.67 15.31 7.86
C PRO A 83 0.31 14.62 6.90
N ARG A 84 -0.24 14.03 5.84
CA ARG A 84 0.52 13.32 4.80
C ARG A 84 0.07 13.81 3.43
N THR A 85 0.98 13.76 2.47
CA THR A 85 0.66 13.97 1.05
C THR A 85 0.20 12.66 0.40
N ILE A 86 -0.44 12.74 -0.76
CA ILE A 86 -0.77 11.55 -1.56
C ILE A 86 0.52 10.80 -1.92
N ALA A 87 1.61 11.50 -2.25
CA ALA A 87 2.91 10.89 -2.49
C ALA A 87 3.39 9.99 -1.35
N TRP A 88 3.25 10.45 -0.11
CA TRP A 88 3.62 9.66 1.06
C TRP A 88 2.71 8.45 1.24
N LEU A 89 1.39 8.62 1.09
CA LEU A 89 0.42 7.54 1.27
C LEU A 89 0.61 6.43 0.24
N ILE A 90 0.91 6.78 -1.02
CA ILE A 90 1.26 5.80 -2.06
C ILE A 90 2.57 5.10 -1.70
N ALA A 91 3.62 5.84 -1.30
CA ALA A 91 4.88 5.22 -0.87
C ALA A 91 4.68 4.23 0.29
N HIS A 92 3.85 4.57 1.28
CA HIS A 92 3.53 3.70 2.41
C HIS A 92 2.79 2.44 2.01
N LEU A 93 1.76 2.56 1.16
CA LEU A 93 1.05 1.39 0.66
C LEU A 93 1.97 0.49 -0.18
N THR A 94 2.73 1.07 -1.11
CA THR A 94 3.64 0.32 -1.98
C THR A 94 4.64 -0.49 -1.17
N GLU A 95 5.26 0.16 -0.19
CA GLU A 95 6.20 -0.49 0.70
C GLU A 95 5.51 -1.58 1.53
N THR A 96 4.32 -1.31 2.08
CA THR A 96 3.56 -2.28 2.89
C THR A 96 3.31 -3.57 2.11
N PHE A 97 2.83 -3.47 0.86
CA PHE A 97 2.59 -4.65 0.02
C PHE A 97 3.89 -5.33 -0.41
N PHE A 98 4.91 -4.57 -0.79
CA PHE A 98 6.22 -5.10 -1.18
C PHE A 98 6.85 -5.96 -0.08
N GLU A 99 6.98 -5.42 1.15
CA GLU A 99 7.64 -6.14 2.23
C GLU A 99 6.89 -7.44 2.55
N ARG A 100 5.54 -7.40 2.58
CA ARG A 100 4.75 -8.60 2.87
C ARG A 100 4.86 -9.61 1.75
N TRP A 101 4.86 -9.18 0.49
CA TRP A 101 5.05 -10.09 -0.63
C TRP A 101 6.43 -10.75 -0.59
N GLU A 102 7.50 -9.97 -0.42
CA GLU A 102 8.89 -10.48 -0.42
C GLU A 102 9.14 -11.52 0.67
N TRP A 103 8.53 -11.35 1.85
CA TRP A 103 8.70 -12.24 3.00
C TRP A 103 7.59 -13.30 3.18
N THR A 104 6.66 -13.38 2.23
CA THR A 104 5.65 -14.46 2.18
C THR A 104 5.87 -15.35 0.96
N PHE A 105 6.11 -14.74 -0.20
CA PHE A 105 6.16 -15.41 -1.51
C PHE A 105 7.48 -15.19 -2.24
N GLY A 106 8.24 -14.18 -1.85
CA GLY A 106 9.52 -13.82 -2.46
C GLY A 106 10.73 -14.56 -1.87
N ALA A 107 11.90 -13.96 -2.02
CA ALA A 107 13.17 -14.57 -1.62
C ALA A 107 13.53 -14.30 -0.15
N SER A 108 12.78 -13.45 0.54
CA SER A 108 13.06 -13.00 1.91
C SER A 108 14.46 -12.37 2.06
N GLN A 109 14.88 -11.55 1.08
CA GLN A 109 16.19 -10.91 1.05
C GLN A 109 16.13 -9.39 1.14
N GLN A 110 15.01 -8.79 0.73
CA GLN A 110 14.85 -7.33 0.71
C GLN A 110 13.88 -6.86 1.79
N GLY A 111 14.11 -5.66 2.33
CA GLY A 111 13.22 -5.05 3.31
C GLY A 111 12.74 -3.67 2.88
N ARG A 112 11.95 -3.02 3.74
CA ARG A 112 11.37 -1.67 3.51
C ARG A 112 12.39 -0.62 3.03
N ALA A 113 13.66 -0.75 3.43
CA ALA A 113 14.71 0.19 3.05
C ALA A 113 15.14 0.06 1.58
N ASP A 114 14.86 -1.08 0.95
CA ASP A 114 15.27 -1.41 -0.42
C ASP A 114 14.23 -0.99 -1.46
N ILE A 115 13.00 -0.64 -1.04
CA ILE A 115 11.93 -0.25 -1.96
C ILE A 115 12.31 0.98 -2.77
N ASN A 116 12.18 0.90 -4.10
CA ASN A 116 12.34 2.06 -4.97
C ASN A 116 11.06 2.92 -4.94
N LEU A 117 11.21 4.23 -4.72
CA LEU A 117 10.11 5.19 -4.73
C LEU A 117 10.24 6.16 -5.90
N HIS A 118 9.14 6.82 -6.25
CA HIS A 118 9.05 7.62 -7.47
C HIS A 118 8.71 9.08 -7.19
N GLY A 119 9.24 9.96 -8.04
CA GLY A 119 9.03 11.40 -7.99
C GLY A 119 7.90 11.92 -8.85
N ASN A 120 6.99 11.06 -9.28
CA ASN A 120 5.84 11.41 -10.11
C ASN A 120 4.70 10.43 -9.83
N ALA A 121 3.47 10.89 -10.09
CA ALA A 121 2.24 10.14 -9.81
C ALA A 121 2.17 8.86 -10.64
N ARG A 122 2.48 8.94 -11.93
CA ARG A 122 2.34 7.83 -12.88
C ARG A 122 3.16 6.61 -12.44
N ASP A 123 4.45 6.82 -12.21
CA ASP A 123 5.36 5.72 -11.89
C ASP A 123 5.09 5.21 -10.46
N ALA A 124 4.72 6.09 -9.51
CA ALA A 124 4.34 5.69 -8.16
C ALA A 124 3.07 4.83 -8.14
N VAL A 125 2.04 5.21 -8.91
CA VAL A 125 0.78 4.45 -9.05
C VAL A 125 1.03 3.12 -9.75
N ALA A 126 1.83 3.10 -10.82
CA ALA A 126 2.20 1.86 -11.50
C ALA A 126 2.93 0.89 -10.54
N TRP A 127 3.80 1.43 -9.68
CA TRP A 127 4.54 0.62 -8.72
C TRP A 127 3.67 0.09 -7.58
N LEU A 128 2.74 0.90 -7.05
CA LEU A 128 1.73 0.40 -6.12
C LEU A 128 0.87 -0.70 -6.76
N THR A 129 0.42 -0.47 -7.99
CA THR A 129 -0.41 -1.41 -8.74
C THR A 129 0.28 -2.76 -8.88
N HIS A 130 1.55 -2.75 -9.28
CA HIS A 130 2.35 -3.96 -9.38
C HIS A 130 2.35 -4.80 -8.09
N TRP A 131 2.62 -4.19 -6.93
CA TRP A 131 2.69 -4.93 -5.67
C TRP A 131 1.32 -5.38 -5.14
N VAL A 132 0.27 -4.59 -5.37
CA VAL A 132 -1.10 -4.98 -5.01
C VAL A 132 -1.61 -6.12 -5.89
N GLU A 133 -1.26 -6.14 -7.18
CA GLU A 133 -1.58 -7.23 -8.11
C GLU A 133 -0.77 -8.49 -7.78
N ALA A 134 0.55 -8.37 -7.58
CA ALA A 134 1.40 -9.50 -7.19
C ALA A 134 0.93 -10.18 -5.89
N TRP A 135 0.44 -9.39 -4.93
CA TRP A 135 -0.17 -9.91 -3.70
C TRP A 135 -1.51 -10.61 -3.95
N GLN A 136 -2.38 -10.04 -4.79
CA GLN A 136 -3.65 -10.66 -5.15
C GLN A 136 -3.46 -11.99 -5.90
N ASP A 137 -2.53 -12.02 -6.86
CA ASP A 137 -2.23 -13.20 -7.66
C ASP A 137 -1.65 -14.32 -6.78
N ALA A 138 -0.68 -14.00 -5.92
CA ALA A 138 -0.08 -14.98 -5.02
C ALA A 138 -1.11 -15.58 -4.04
N ILE A 139 -2.06 -14.78 -3.53
CA ILE A 139 -3.15 -15.30 -2.69
C ILE A 139 -4.14 -16.16 -3.50
N ALA A 140 -4.39 -15.81 -4.76
CA ALA A 140 -5.29 -16.55 -5.63
C ALA A 140 -4.79 -17.98 -5.92
N ASP A 141 -3.47 -18.18 -5.90
CA ASP A 141 -2.81 -19.47 -6.10
C ASP A 141 -2.76 -20.36 -4.84
N LEU A 142 -3.17 -19.83 -3.67
CA LEU A 142 -3.21 -20.61 -2.43
C LEU A 142 -4.46 -21.48 -2.33
N ASP A 143 -4.28 -22.66 -1.72
CA ASP A 143 -5.40 -23.46 -1.24
C ASP A 143 -6.06 -22.77 -0.03
N GLU A 144 -7.38 -22.96 0.14
CA GLU A 144 -8.12 -22.30 1.21
C GLU A 144 -7.59 -22.63 2.62
N GLU A 145 -7.08 -23.84 2.84
CA GLU A 145 -6.51 -24.24 4.12
C GLU A 145 -5.26 -23.43 4.50
N GLN A 146 -4.51 -22.90 3.51
CA GLN A 146 -3.30 -22.12 3.74
C GLN A 146 -3.59 -20.74 4.35
N VAL A 147 -4.84 -20.25 4.26
CA VAL A 147 -5.29 -19.05 4.98
C VAL A 147 -5.14 -19.22 6.49
N MET A 148 -5.19 -20.45 7.00
CA MET A 148 -5.07 -20.76 8.43
C MET A 148 -3.62 -21.03 8.86
N THR A 149 -2.65 -21.03 7.93
CA THR A 149 -1.24 -21.29 8.25
C THR A 149 -0.64 -20.14 9.07
N ILE A 150 -0.12 -20.46 10.26
CA ILE A 150 0.66 -19.53 11.07
C ILE A 150 2.09 -19.49 10.55
N GLY A 151 2.66 -18.30 10.41
CA GLY A 151 4.04 -18.11 9.97
C GLY A 151 4.27 -18.29 8.47
N LEU A 152 3.21 -18.27 7.66
CA LEU A 152 3.35 -18.23 6.20
C LEU A 152 4.03 -16.94 5.75
N SER A 153 3.64 -15.80 6.33
CA SER A 153 4.38 -14.54 6.21
C SER A 153 5.41 -14.45 7.33
N GLN A 154 6.63 -14.02 6.98
CA GLN A 154 7.71 -13.77 7.94
C GLN A 154 8.19 -12.31 7.91
N ALA A 155 7.40 -11.40 7.35
CA ALA A 155 7.78 -9.99 7.16
C ALA A 155 8.05 -9.26 8.50
N THR A 156 7.29 -9.59 9.53
CA THR A 156 7.48 -9.07 10.89
C THR A 156 7.26 -10.16 11.93
N GLU A 157 7.70 -9.94 13.16
CA GLU A 157 7.40 -10.86 14.28
C GLU A 157 5.90 -11.05 14.49
N LEU A 158 5.10 -10.01 14.22
CA LEU A 158 3.64 -10.09 14.32
C LEU A 158 3.06 -10.96 13.20
N ASP A 159 3.50 -10.75 11.96
CA ASP A 159 3.06 -11.51 10.79
C ASP A 159 3.42 -13.00 10.97
N ALA A 160 4.61 -13.30 11.51
CA ALA A 160 5.07 -14.66 11.78
C ALA A 160 4.27 -15.37 12.89
N GLY A 161 3.64 -14.60 13.79
CA GLY A 161 2.89 -15.09 14.94
C GLY A 161 1.39 -15.32 14.69
N GLU A 162 0.86 -14.93 13.53
CA GLU A 162 -0.58 -15.00 13.24
C GLU A 162 -0.93 -15.88 12.03
N PRO A 163 -2.16 -16.43 11.97
CA PRO A 163 -2.66 -17.07 10.76
C PRO A 163 -2.58 -16.14 9.55
N PHE A 164 -2.21 -16.66 8.38
CA PHE A 164 -2.03 -15.86 7.16
C PHE A 164 -3.25 -14.99 6.81
N GLY A 165 -4.46 -15.48 7.03
CA GLY A 165 -5.69 -14.71 6.82
C GLY A 165 -5.74 -13.41 7.62
N HIS A 166 -5.17 -13.36 8.83
CA HIS A 166 -5.05 -12.12 9.60
C HIS A 166 -4.08 -11.13 8.97
N VAL A 167 -2.97 -11.61 8.39
CA VAL A 167 -2.02 -10.79 7.63
C VAL A 167 -2.72 -10.17 6.42
N VAL A 168 -3.50 -10.96 5.66
CA VAL A 168 -4.25 -10.44 4.49
C VAL A 168 -5.28 -9.39 4.92
N LEU A 169 -6.10 -9.68 5.94
CA LEU A 169 -7.09 -8.72 6.45
C LEU A 169 -6.46 -7.42 6.96
N ARG A 170 -5.26 -7.49 7.54
CA ARG A 170 -4.49 -6.32 7.95
C ARG A 170 -4.07 -5.48 6.75
N LEU A 171 -3.57 -6.09 5.67
CA LEU A 171 -3.21 -5.39 4.44
C LEU A 171 -4.45 -4.77 3.76
N ASN A 172 -5.58 -5.46 3.79
CA ASN A 172 -6.85 -4.90 3.32
C ASN A 172 -7.23 -3.64 4.12
N ARG A 173 -7.07 -3.68 5.46
CA ARG A 173 -7.32 -2.54 6.34
C ARG A 173 -6.36 -1.38 6.08
N GLU A 174 -5.08 -1.64 5.80
CA GLU A 174 -4.11 -0.62 5.38
C GLU A 174 -4.55 0.06 4.08
N LEU A 175 -4.92 -0.73 3.07
CA LEU A 175 -5.41 -0.23 1.77
C LEU A 175 -6.67 0.62 1.93
N ILE A 176 -7.67 0.14 2.67
CA ILE A 176 -8.92 0.88 2.92
C ILE A 176 -8.65 2.18 3.66
N HIS A 177 -7.86 2.10 4.74
CA HIS A 177 -7.54 3.26 5.58
C HIS A 177 -6.82 4.34 4.78
N HIS A 178 -5.66 4.04 4.20
CA HIS A 178 -4.88 5.02 3.47
C HIS A 178 -5.47 5.37 2.10
N GLY A 179 -6.20 4.46 1.47
CA GLY A 179 -7.00 4.75 0.27
C GLY A 179 -8.07 5.81 0.54
N SER A 180 -8.73 5.76 1.70
CA SER A 180 -9.70 6.80 2.10
C SER A 180 -9.04 8.16 2.30
N GLU A 181 -7.82 8.19 2.85
CA GLU A 181 -7.04 9.43 3.01
C GLU A 181 -6.63 10.02 1.65
N ILE A 182 -6.18 9.18 0.72
CA ILE A 182 -5.86 9.60 -0.65
C ILE A 182 -7.09 10.24 -1.32
N MET A 183 -8.25 9.56 -1.28
CA MET A 183 -9.47 10.08 -1.88
C MET A 183 -9.91 11.40 -1.23
N THR A 184 -9.80 11.50 0.10
CA THR A 184 -10.10 12.74 0.83
C THR A 184 -9.18 13.88 0.39
N LEU A 185 -7.88 13.62 0.23
CA LEU A 185 -6.91 14.64 -0.23
C LEU A 185 -7.17 15.06 -1.67
N GLN A 186 -7.58 14.15 -2.55
CA GLN A 186 -8.01 14.51 -3.92
C GLN A 186 -9.22 15.45 -3.90
N ASP A 187 -10.22 15.17 -3.04
CA ASP A 187 -11.41 16.00 -2.90
C ASP A 187 -11.07 17.38 -2.32
N LEU A 188 -10.18 17.44 -1.32
CA LEU A 188 -9.70 18.69 -0.74
C LEU A 188 -8.89 19.52 -1.74
N TYR A 189 -8.04 18.89 -2.55
CA TYR A 189 -7.32 19.56 -3.63
C TYR A 189 -8.29 20.24 -4.60
N ALA A 190 -9.33 19.53 -5.02
CA ALA A 190 -10.30 20.03 -6.00
C ALA A 190 -11.06 21.29 -5.55
N VAL A 191 -11.18 21.52 -4.23
CA VAL A 191 -11.83 22.73 -3.68
C VAL A 191 -10.84 23.80 -3.23
N ALA A 192 -9.55 23.46 -3.10
CA ALA A 192 -8.50 24.39 -2.68
C ALA A 192 -7.69 24.98 -3.85
N ALA A 193 -7.70 24.30 -5.01
CA ALA A 193 -6.98 24.68 -6.23
C ALA A 193 -7.82 25.56 -7.18
#